data_AF-A0A8T5GSM9-F1
#
_entry.id   AF-A0A8T5GSM9-F1
#
_cell.length_a   1.000
_cell.length_b   1.000
_cell.length_c   1.000
_cell.angle_alpha   90.00
_cell.angle_beta   90.00
_cell.angle_gamma   90.00
#
_symmetry.space_group_name_H-M   'P 1'
#
loop_
_entity.id
_entity.type
_entity.pdbx_description
1 polymer ?
#
loop_
_entity_poly.entity_id
_entity_poly.type
_entity_poly.pdbx_seq_one_letter_code
_entity_poly.pdbx_strand_id
1 'polypeptide(L)'
;MSAYEAFITAVKDIHRLQALQGHLGWDRETIMPEKGAAARADMLAWLAKEAHSRLIHPDLGQMIAQLEAESGLDEDQQANVREMRRAHDKAVKLPEQFVANYARAKSEAMMAWQDARAVSDFAAFEPHLERLVSMTKEKISYLEVDGTPYDALLDEFEVGMKVSDYDPLFAGLRQRLVPLLDRIMAAKESSPDPPWPEGLEFPIEQQTAFCTKVSEAMGFDFKAGRMDASTHPFSAGLWPGDTRFTTRYDLSEPFSCLYGVMHETGHALYEQGLDDDHSYTPRGAAVSLGVHESQSRFWENQIGRTPAFWKVALPWYKECFPSAPEWDPATLNRIANKVSTGYIRVEADEVTYNLHVMLRYEIEKQLFNGELTVKELPNAWNTMFQEWFGEEVPNDRLGCLQDIHWSMGAFGY
;
A
#
# COMPACT_ATOMS: atom_id res chain seq x y z
N MET A 1 12.11 36.73 -10.93
CA MET A 1 11.36 35.51 -10.58
C MET A 1 10.12 35.96 -9.84
N SER A 2 8.93 35.56 -10.27
CA SER A 2 7.68 35.84 -9.55
C SER A 2 7.66 35.12 -8.19
N ALA A 3 6.76 35.53 -7.29
CA ALA A 3 6.59 34.85 -6.00
C ALA A 3 6.25 33.36 -6.19
N TYR A 4 5.36 33.06 -7.13
CA TYR A 4 4.98 31.68 -7.46
C TYR A 4 6.14 30.89 -8.07
N GLU A 5 6.96 31.49 -8.94
CA GLU A 5 8.13 30.82 -9.51
C GLU A 5 9.16 30.43 -8.42
N ALA A 6 9.36 31.28 -7.42
CA ALA A 6 10.24 30.98 -6.28
C ALA A 6 9.67 29.83 -5.42
N PHE A 7 8.37 29.90 -5.09
CA PHE A 7 7.66 28.86 -4.35
C PHE A 7 7.73 27.51 -5.08
N ILE A 8 7.33 27.45 -6.35
CA ILE A 8 7.27 26.19 -7.07
C ILE A 8 8.67 25.59 -7.27
N THR A 9 9.71 26.42 -7.39
CA THR A 9 11.10 25.92 -7.42
C THR A 9 11.46 25.20 -6.12
N ALA A 10 11.12 25.77 -4.97
CA ALA A 10 11.36 25.15 -3.67
C ALA A 10 10.56 23.84 -3.49
N VAL A 11 9.30 23.81 -3.93
CA VAL A 11 8.44 22.62 -3.92
C VAL A 11 9.05 21.49 -4.76
N LYS A 12 9.47 21.80 -6.00
CA LYS A 12 10.09 20.81 -6.89
C LYS A 12 11.38 20.25 -6.31
N ASP A 13 12.17 21.05 -5.58
CA ASP A 13 13.36 20.55 -4.89
C ASP A 13 13.05 19.57 -3.76
N ILE A 14 12.00 19.83 -2.96
CA ILE A 14 11.54 18.89 -1.93
C ILE A 14 11.12 17.57 -2.59
N HIS A 15 10.33 17.64 -3.66
CA HIS A 15 9.91 16.46 -4.40
C HIS A 15 11.11 15.68 -4.95
N ARG A 16 12.12 16.34 -5.54
CA ARG A 16 13.32 15.65 -6.06
C ARG A 16 14.06 14.87 -4.98
N LEU A 17 14.18 15.41 -3.78
CA LEU A 17 14.80 14.69 -2.65
C LEU A 17 13.98 13.44 -2.28
N GLN A 18 12.66 13.56 -2.26
CA GLN A 18 11.75 12.44 -1.99
C GLN A 18 11.77 11.38 -3.10
N ALA A 19 11.82 11.80 -4.37
CA ALA A 19 11.94 10.89 -5.51
C ALA A 19 13.26 10.11 -5.49
N LEU A 20 14.38 10.77 -5.14
CA LEU A 20 15.66 10.08 -4.93
C LEU A 20 15.58 9.07 -3.78
N GLN A 21 14.90 9.43 -2.68
CA GLN A 21 14.65 8.50 -1.58
C GLN A 21 13.83 7.29 -2.04
N GLY A 22 12.77 7.51 -2.82
CA GLY A 22 11.95 6.45 -3.42
C GLY A 22 12.74 5.53 -4.34
N HIS A 23 13.59 6.10 -5.21
CA HIS A 23 14.47 5.34 -6.11
C HIS A 23 15.50 4.48 -5.36
N LEU A 24 16.11 5.02 -4.29
CA LEU A 24 17.00 4.25 -3.43
C LEU A 24 16.24 3.14 -2.67
N GLY A 25 14.97 3.36 -2.37
CA GLY A 25 14.04 2.33 -1.89
C GLY A 25 13.83 1.22 -2.93
N TRP A 26 13.51 1.58 -4.17
CA TRP A 26 13.37 0.62 -5.27
C TRP A 26 14.65 -0.21 -5.47
N ASP A 27 15.81 0.42 -5.49
CA ASP A 27 17.10 -0.28 -5.65
C ASP A 27 17.35 -1.27 -4.49
N ARG A 28 16.95 -0.88 -3.27
CA ARG A 28 17.10 -1.70 -2.05
C ARG A 28 16.37 -3.03 -2.18
N GLU A 29 15.17 -3.00 -2.76
CA GLU A 29 14.29 -4.17 -2.89
C GLU A 29 14.54 -5.02 -4.14
N THR A 30 15.46 -4.60 -5.03
CA THR A 30 15.66 -5.24 -6.34
C THR A 30 17.10 -5.67 -6.58
N ILE A 31 18.06 -4.73 -6.59
CA ILE A 31 19.42 -4.97 -7.10
C ILE A 31 20.54 -4.60 -6.11
N MET A 32 20.20 -4.04 -4.94
CA MET A 32 21.19 -3.66 -3.93
C MET A 32 22.03 -4.87 -3.47
N PRO A 33 23.36 -4.78 -3.47
CA PRO A 33 24.22 -5.82 -2.90
C PRO A 33 23.97 -6.00 -1.40
N GLU A 34 24.07 -7.23 -0.89
CA GLU A 34 23.82 -7.58 0.52
C GLU A 34 24.59 -6.69 1.53
N LYS A 35 25.84 -6.34 1.21
CA LYS A 35 26.70 -5.50 2.08
C LYS A 35 26.40 -4.00 1.98
N GLY A 36 25.48 -3.58 1.11
CA GLY A 36 25.11 -2.18 0.88
C GLY A 36 24.18 -1.58 1.93
N ALA A 37 23.57 -2.40 2.79
CA ALA A 37 22.50 -1.99 3.70
C ALA A 37 22.87 -0.80 4.61
N ALA A 38 24.08 -0.79 5.19
CA ALA A 38 24.51 0.28 6.09
C ALA A 38 24.66 1.63 5.36
N ALA A 39 25.29 1.64 4.18
CA ALA A 39 25.43 2.84 3.37
C ALA A 39 24.06 3.32 2.85
N ARG A 40 23.19 2.40 2.44
CA ARG A 40 21.83 2.71 1.99
C ARG A 40 21.01 3.38 3.10
N ALA A 41 21.06 2.84 4.31
CA ALA A 41 20.35 3.39 5.46
C ALA A 41 20.83 4.82 5.80
N ASP A 42 22.14 5.05 5.78
CA ASP A 42 22.73 6.38 6.01
C ASP A 42 22.28 7.41 4.97
N MET A 43 22.33 7.05 3.68
CA MET A 43 21.90 7.93 2.59
C MET A 43 20.40 8.25 2.64
N LEU A 44 19.55 7.25 2.93
CA LEU A 44 18.10 7.45 3.09
C LEU A 44 17.80 8.35 4.29
N ALA A 45 18.51 8.20 5.41
CA ALA A 45 18.35 9.04 6.59
C ALA A 45 18.76 10.50 6.31
N TRP A 46 19.86 10.71 5.58
CA TRP A 46 20.28 12.04 5.14
C TRP A 46 19.25 12.69 4.21
N LEU A 47 18.78 12.00 3.17
CA LEU A 47 17.75 12.53 2.25
C LEU A 47 16.46 12.90 2.98
N ALA A 48 15.99 12.04 3.89
CA ALA A 48 14.79 12.31 4.68
C ALA A 48 14.97 13.58 5.54
N LYS A 49 16.16 13.77 6.14
CA LYS A 49 16.49 14.97 6.91
C LYS A 49 16.50 16.22 6.03
N GLU A 50 17.14 16.18 4.87
CA GLU A 50 17.21 17.32 3.94
C GLU A 50 15.83 17.72 3.41
N ALA A 51 15.01 16.74 3.03
CA ALA A 51 13.64 16.97 2.59
C ALA A 51 12.79 17.59 3.70
N HIS A 52 12.87 17.04 4.91
CA HIS A 52 12.13 17.57 6.07
C HIS A 52 12.60 18.99 6.43
N SER A 53 13.90 19.25 6.47
CA SER A 53 14.46 20.58 6.78
C SER A 53 13.98 21.65 5.82
N ARG A 54 13.80 21.32 4.53
CA ARG A 54 13.24 22.25 3.53
C ARG A 54 11.74 22.44 3.71
N LEU A 55 11.02 21.36 4.02
CA LEU A 55 9.58 21.40 4.25
C LEU A 55 9.19 22.26 5.45
N ILE A 56 10.01 22.30 6.50
CA ILE A 56 9.75 23.12 7.71
C ILE A 56 10.44 24.49 7.68
N HIS A 57 11.12 24.85 6.59
CA HIS A 57 11.91 26.07 6.55
C HIS A 57 11.00 27.31 6.59
N PRO A 58 11.29 28.34 7.43
CA PRO A 58 10.45 29.53 7.55
C PRO A 58 10.19 30.24 6.22
N ASP A 59 11.17 30.26 5.31
CA ASP A 59 11.01 30.88 3.99
C ASP A 59 9.90 30.22 3.17
N LEU A 60 9.73 28.89 3.24
CA LEU A 60 8.64 28.21 2.55
C LEU A 60 7.28 28.65 3.14
N GLY A 61 7.17 28.72 4.46
CA GLY A 61 5.98 29.22 5.14
C GLY A 61 5.63 30.67 4.77
N GLN A 62 6.64 31.53 4.61
CA GLN A 62 6.46 32.91 4.14
C GLN A 62 6.00 32.98 2.69
N MET A 63 6.58 32.15 1.79
CA MET A 63 6.15 32.07 0.40
C MET A 63 4.68 31.62 0.29
N ILE A 64 4.29 30.58 1.06
CA ILE A 64 2.90 30.10 1.08
C ILE A 64 1.97 31.21 1.56
N ALA A 65 2.29 31.88 2.68
CA ALA A 65 1.46 32.95 3.24
C ALA A 65 1.33 34.16 2.31
N GLN A 66 2.40 34.51 1.59
CA GLN A 66 2.36 35.55 0.57
C GLN A 66 1.40 35.17 -0.56
N LEU A 67 1.51 33.94 -1.09
CA LEU A 67 0.67 33.46 -2.19
C LEU A 67 -0.80 33.31 -1.80
N GLU A 68 -1.10 32.93 -0.56
CA GLU A 68 -2.47 32.89 -0.02
C GLU A 68 -3.13 34.28 0.04
N ALA A 69 -2.34 35.34 0.18
CA ALA A 69 -2.82 36.72 0.19
C ALA A 69 -2.87 37.38 -1.20
N GLU A 70 -2.23 36.76 -2.20
CA GLU A 70 -2.22 37.26 -3.57
C GLU A 70 -3.51 36.91 -4.31
N SER A 71 -4.00 37.85 -5.12
CA SER A 71 -5.10 37.61 -6.07
C SER A 71 -4.51 37.37 -7.46
N GLY A 72 -5.04 36.39 -8.20
CA GLY A 72 -4.61 36.08 -9.57
C GLY A 72 -3.89 34.75 -9.76
N LEU A 73 -3.78 33.92 -8.72
CA LEU A 73 -3.42 32.52 -8.90
C LEU A 73 -4.53 31.78 -9.65
N ASP A 74 -4.16 30.97 -10.63
CA ASP A 74 -5.10 30.02 -11.25
C ASP A 74 -5.41 28.82 -10.33
N GLU A 75 -6.35 27.97 -10.72
CA GLU A 75 -6.81 26.84 -9.90
C GLU A 75 -5.70 25.82 -9.60
N ASP A 76 -4.78 25.59 -10.54
CA ASP A 76 -3.67 24.64 -10.39
C ASP A 76 -2.62 25.18 -9.41
N GLN A 77 -2.32 26.48 -9.51
CA GLN A 77 -1.44 27.18 -8.59
C GLN A 77 -2.02 27.19 -7.17
N GLN A 78 -3.32 27.44 -7.04
CA GLN A 78 -4.03 27.39 -5.75
C GLN A 78 -3.98 25.98 -5.14
N ALA A 79 -4.11 24.93 -5.94
CA ALA A 79 -3.97 23.56 -5.48
C ALA A 79 -2.57 23.29 -4.91
N ASN A 80 -1.52 23.70 -5.62
CA ASN A 80 -0.15 23.56 -5.14
C ASN A 80 0.09 24.26 -3.80
N VAL A 81 -0.41 25.50 -3.66
CA VAL A 81 -0.29 26.26 -2.41
C VAL A 81 -1.04 25.58 -1.27
N ARG A 82 -2.27 25.14 -1.49
CA ARG A 82 -3.11 24.47 -0.48
C ARG A 82 -2.50 23.17 0.03
N GLU A 83 -2.02 22.31 -0.86
CA GLU A 83 -1.44 21.02 -0.45
C GLU A 83 -0.10 21.24 0.28
N MET A 84 0.72 22.19 -0.17
CA MET A 84 1.98 22.53 0.53
C MET A 84 1.74 23.21 1.87
N ARG A 85 0.70 24.06 2.00
CA ARG A 85 0.25 24.61 3.29
C ARG A 85 -0.05 23.48 4.26
N ARG A 86 -0.86 22.49 3.86
CA ARG A 86 -1.19 21.32 4.71
C ARG A 86 0.07 20.56 5.13
N ALA A 87 0.95 20.24 4.18
CA ALA A 87 2.17 19.48 4.45
C ALA A 87 3.13 20.24 5.38
N HIS A 88 3.34 21.53 5.12
CA HIS A 88 4.17 22.41 5.95
C HIS A 88 3.61 22.51 7.37
N ASP A 89 2.32 22.81 7.53
CA ASP A 89 1.69 23.03 8.83
C ASP A 89 1.71 21.77 9.70
N LYS A 90 1.47 20.58 9.13
CA LYS A 90 1.63 19.30 9.85
C LYS A 90 3.09 19.09 10.26
N ALA A 91 4.04 19.37 9.38
CA ALA A 91 5.46 19.12 9.64
C ALA A 91 6.05 20.04 10.71
N VAL A 92 5.72 21.34 10.71
CA VAL A 92 6.25 22.31 11.69
C VAL A 92 5.70 22.12 13.11
N LYS A 93 4.53 21.48 13.25
CA LYS A 93 3.92 21.17 14.56
C LYS A 93 4.69 20.09 15.32
N LEU A 94 5.48 19.26 14.64
CA LEU A 94 6.22 18.17 15.24
C LEU A 94 7.63 18.62 15.68
N PRO A 95 7.99 18.49 16.98
CA PRO A 95 9.34 18.81 17.42
C PRO A 95 10.40 17.91 16.77
N GLU A 96 11.54 18.47 16.36
CA GLU A 96 12.64 17.71 15.73
C GLU A 96 13.09 16.51 16.59
N GLN A 97 13.19 16.71 17.91
CA GLN A 97 13.56 15.65 18.85
C GLN A 97 12.51 14.52 18.91
N PHE A 98 11.23 14.86 18.77
CA PHE A 98 10.15 13.87 18.70
C PHE A 98 10.27 13.05 17.41
N VAL A 99 10.42 13.70 16.26
CA VAL A 99 10.57 13.04 14.95
C VAL A 99 11.75 12.06 14.97
N ALA A 100 12.91 12.48 15.48
CA ALA A 100 14.11 11.64 15.59
C ALA A 100 13.89 10.43 16.52
N ASN A 101 13.23 10.64 17.67
CA ASN A 101 12.94 9.56 18.61
C ASN A 101 11.91 8.57 18.05
N TYR A 102 10.89 9.06 17.34
CA TYR A 102 9.85 8.23 16.73
C TYR A 102 10.42 7.40 15.59
N ALA A 103 11.28 7.97 14.75
CA ALA A 103 12.01 7.23 13.71
C ALA A 103 12.85 6.08 14.29
N ARG A 104 13.55 6.33 15.40
CA ARG A 104 14.32 5.29 16.11
C ARG A 104 13.40 4.18 16.65
N ALA A 105 12.30 4.56 17.29
CA ALA A 105 11.33 3.61 17.84
C ALA A 105 10.74 2.69 16.75
N LYS A 106 10.42 3.24 15.57
CA LYS A 106 9.96 2.45 14.41
C LYS A 106 11.03 1.46 13.93
N SER A 107 12.29 1.88 13.85
CA SER A 107 13.39 0.98 13.46
C SER A 107 13.58 -0.16 14.46
N GLU A 108 13.54 0.14 15.76
CA GLU A 108 13.65 -0.86 16.83
C GLU A 108 12.46 -1.83 16.80
N ALA A 109 11.23 -1.32 16.61
CA ALA A 109 10.01 -2.11 16.56
C ALA A 109 9.97 -3.04 15.34
N MET A 110 10.43 -2.59 14.17
CA MET A 110 10.51 -3.43 12.97
C MET A 110 11.41 -4.65 13.19
N MET A 111 12.59 -4.46 13.80
CA MET A 111 13.50 -5.57 14.11
C MET A 111 12.87 -6.53 15.13
N ALA A 112 12.30 -5.99 16.20
CA ALA A 112 11.61 -6.79 17.22
C ALA A 112 10.43 -7.59 16.63
N TRP A 113 9.67 -6.99 15.71
CA TRP A 113 8.57 -7.66 15.01
C TRP A 113 9.07 -8.80 14.12
N GLN A 114 10.18 -8.63 13.40
CA GLN A 114 10.75 -9.69 12.56
C GLN A 114 11.11 -10.91 13.41
N ASP A 115 11.80 -10.70 14.53
CA ASP A 115 12.19 -11.75 15.46
C ASP A 115 10.96 -12.41 16.11
N ALA A 116 10.03 -11.61 16.63
CA ALA A 116 8.79 -12.08 17.26
C ALA A 116 7.91 -12.89 16.31
N ARG A 117 7.72 -12.41 15.07
CA ARG A 117 6.92 -13.10 14.05
C ARG A 117 7.54 -14.44 13.66
N ALA A 118 8.87 -14.54 13.59
CA ALA A 118 9.56 -15.77 13.24
C ALA A 118 9.27 -16.91 14.24
N VAL A 119 9.07 -16.57 15.52
CA VAL A 119 8.79 -17.54 16.60
C VAL A 119 7.35 -17.49 17.13
N SER A 120 6.48 -16.68 16.53
CA SER A 120 5.07 -16.47 16.95
C SER A 120 4.94 -15.99 18.41
N ASP A 121 5.77 -15.04 18.83
CA ASP A 121 5.82 -14.52 20.20
C ASP A 121 5.39 -13.06 20.27
N PHE A 122 4.09 -12.80 20.41
CA PHE A 122 3.58 -11.42 20.54
C PHE A 122 4.10 -10.72 21.79
N ALA A 123 4.35 -11.45 22.89
CA ALA A 123 4.81 -10.85 24.14
C ALA A 123 6.20 -10.19 23.99
N ALA A 124 7.05 -10.71 23.11
CA ALA A 124 8.33 -10.08 22.76
C ALA A 124 8.15 -8.76 21.99
N PHE A 125 7.09 -8.64 21.19
CA PHE A 125 6.80 -7.43 20.39
C PHE A 125 5.95 -6.39 21.14
N GLU A 126 5.09 -6.83 22.06
CA GLU A 126 4.18 -6.01 22.88
C GLU A 126 4.80 -4.70 23.39
N PRO A 127 5.95 -4.68 24.09
CA PRO A 127 6.52 -3.43 24.62
C PRO A 127 6.96 -2.44 23.53
N HIS A 128 7.35 -2.94 22.35
CA HIS A 128 7.71 -2.10 21.21
C HIS A 128 6.46 -1.48 20.58
N LEU A 129 5.39 -2.27 20.43
CA LEU A 129 4.11 -1.79 19.92
C LEU A 129 3.45 -0.80 20.88
N GLU A 130 3.49 -1.04 22.20
CA GLU A 130 3.03 -0.09 23.23
C GLU A 130 3.74 1.26 23.12
N ARG A 131 5.07 1.23 22.95
CA ARG A 131 5.85 2.45 22.75
C ARG A 131 5.44 3.16 21.46
N LEU A 132 5.22 2.45 20.35
CA LEU A 132 4.77 3.05 19.10
C LEU A 132 3.37 3.66 19.22
N VAL A 133 2.41 2.96 19.83
CA VAL A 133 1.06 3.50 20.06
C VAL A 133 1.11 4.74 20.93
N SER A 134 1.90 4.72 22.02
CA SER A 134 2.08 5.87 22.92
C SER A 134 2.67 7.08 22.19
N MET A 135 3.76 6.89 21.44
CA MET A 135 4.37 7.96 20.65
C MET A 135 3.46 8.44 19.51
N THR A 136 2.63 7.56 18.94
CA THR A 136 1.65 7.96 17.93
C THR A 136 0.52 8.81 18.54
N LYS A 137 0.08 8.51 19.77
CA LYS A 137 -0.83 9.37 20.53
C LYS A 137 -0.20 10.74 20.85
N GLU A 138 1.10 10.77 21.17
CA GLU A 138 1.87 12.02 21.31
C GLU A 138 1.93 12.79 19.97
N LYS A 139 2.20 12.11 18.84
CA LYS A 139 2.12 12.70 17.49
C LYS A 139 0.78 13.40 17.26
N ILE A 140 -0.32 12.69 17.53
CA ILE A 140 -1.69 13.20 17.35
C ILE A 140 -1.92 14.45 18.22
N SER A 141 -1.35 14.51 19.43
CA SER A 141 -1.51 15.67 20.32
C SER A 141 -0.82 16.96 19.83
N TYR A 142 0.16 16.84 18.93
CA TYR A 142 0.73 17.99 18.22
C TYR A 142 -0.15 18.45 17.04
N LEU A 143 -1.03 17.58 16.56
CA LEU A 143 -1.91 17.85 15.43
C LEU A 143 -3.24 18.41 15.94
N GLU A 144 -3.86 19.26 15.14
CA GLU A 144 -5.24 19.69 15.40
C GLU A 144 -6.16 18.62 14.81
N VAL A 145 -6.99 18.02 15.65
CA VAL A 145 -7.87 16.92 15.25
C VAL A 145 -9.32 17.39 15.28
N ASP A 146 -9.99 17.27 14.14
CA ASP A 146 -11.42 17.50 14.02
C ASP A 146 -12.17 16.15 14.00
N GLY A 147 -12.57 15.67 15.18
CA GLY A 147 -13.23 14.38 15.37
C GLY A 147 -12.57 13.53 16.45
N THR A 148 -12.29 12.27 16.13
CA THR A 148 -11.63 11.29 16.99
C THR A 148 -10.11 11.30 16.77
N PRO A 149 -9.29 10.90 17.76
CA PRO A 149 -7.84 10.77 17.57
C PRO A 149 -7.44 9.93 16.35
N TYR A 150 -8.21 8.90 16.02
CA TYR A 150 -7.95 8.04 14.87
C TYR A 150 -8.16 8.75 13.52
N ASP A 151 -9.02 9.77 13.45
CA ASP A 151 -9.25 10.56 12.22
C ASP A 151 -7.96 11.28 11.77
N ALA A 152 -7.10 11.68 12.71
CA ALA A 152 -5.82 12.29 12.39
C ALA A 152 -4.87 11.34 11.66
N LEU A 153 -5.00 10.03 11.91
CA LEU A 153 -4.19 8.99 11.28
C LEU A 153 -4.73 8.63 9.90
N LEU A 154 -6.06 8.53 9.76
CA LEU A 154 -6.72 8.31 8.46
C LEU A 154 -6.38 9.45 7.48
N ASP A 155 -6.44 10.70 7.92
CA ASP A 155 -6.13 11.89 7.11
C ASP A 155 -4.66 11.98 6.66
N GLU A 156 -3.74 11.15 7.19
CA GLU A 156 -2.37 11.05 6.67
C GLU A 156 -2.31 10.31 5.33
N PHE A 157 -3.24 9.38 5.08
CA PHE A 157 -3.24 8.48 3.92
C PHE A 157 -4.39 8.74 2.96
N GLU A 158 -5.55 9.13 3.49
CA GLU A 158 -6.75 9.45 2.72
C GLU A 158 -7.33 10.78 3.22
N VAL A 159 -6.90 11.86 2.57
CA VAL A 159 -7.20 13.24 2.99
C VAL A 159 -8.70 13.48 3.14
N GLY A 160 -9.10 13.95 4.33
CA GLY A 160 -10.47 14.33 4.65
C GLY A 160 -11.38 13.16 5.04
N MET A 161 -10.94 11.91 4.92
CA MET A 161 -11.73 10.76 5.34
C MET A 161 -11.68 10.57 6.85
N LYS A 162 -12.84 10.28 7.45
CA LYS A 162 -13.00 10.11 8.89
C LYS A 162 -13.67 8.79 9.24
N VAL A 163 -13.61 8.42 10.51
CA VAL A 163 -14.38 7.31 11.09
C VAL A 163 -15.87 7.44 10.77
N SER A 164 -16.42 8.65 10.71
CA SER A 164 -17.83 8.89 10.34
C SER A 164 -18.16 8.48 8.90
N ASP A 165 -17.18 8.41 8.01
CA ASP A 165 -17.33 7.98 6.62
C ASP A 165 -17.11 6.46 6.50
N TYR A 166 -16.08 5.93 7.19
CA TYR A 166 -15.71 4.51 7.14
C TYR A 166 -16.68 3.60 7.90
N ASP A 167 -17.13 3.98 9.10
CA ASP A 167 -17.96 3.09 9.93
C ASP A 167 -19.26 2.65 9.22
N PRO A 168 -20.05 3.54 8.58
CA PRO A 168 -21.23 3.11 7.82
C PRO A 168 -20.88 2.23 6.61
N LEU A 169 -19.79 2.56 5.89
CA LEU A 169 -19.33 1.79 4.73
C LEU A 169 -18.95 0.36 5.12
N PHE A 170 -18.09 0.23 6.13
CA PHE A 170 -17.58 -1.05 6.62
C PHE A 170 -18.66 -1.89 7.30
N ALA A 171 -19.56 -1.27 8.07
CA ALA A 171 -20.72 -1.99 8.60
C ALA A 171 -21.59 -2.59 7.47
N GLY A 172 -21.84 -1.81 6.41
CA GLY A 172 -22.59 -2.27 5.24
C GLY A 172 -21.88 -3.37 4.45
N LEU A 173 -20.55 -3.27 4.29
CA LEU A 173 -19.74 -4.31 3.65
C LEU A 173 -19.73 -5.60 4.47
N ARG A 174 -19.42 -5.53 5.77
CA ARG A 174 -19.39 -6.68 6.68
C ARG A 174 -20.72 -7.43 6.71
N GLN A 175 -21.84 -6.71 6.79
CA GLN A 175 -23.19 -7.31 6.78
C GLN A 175 -23.49 -8.12 5.51
N ARG A 176 -22.80 -7.84 4.38
CA ARG A 176 -22.99 -8.53 3.11
C ARG A 176 -21.92 -9.58 2.83
N LEU A 177 -20.67 -9.29 3.16
CA LEU A 177 -19.52 -10.14 2.84
C LEU A 177 -19.47 -11.39 3.73
N VAL A 178 -19.73 -11.29 5.04
CA VAL A 178 -19.72 -12.48 5.92
C VAL A 178 -20.77 -13.52 5.48
N PRO A 179 -22.06 -13.16 5.27
CA PRO A 179 -23.03 -14.14 4.76
C PRO A 179 -22.79 -14.58 3.31
N LEU A 180 -22.07 -13.79 2.51
CA LEU A 180 -21.66 -14.20 1.17
C LEU A 180 -20.57 -15.28 1.25
N LEU A 181 -19.56 -15.08 2.10
CA LEU A 181 -18.50 -16.05 2.36
C LEU A 181 -19.08 -17.38 2.83
N ASP A 182 -19.98 -17.38 3.82
CA ASP A 182 -20.65 -18.59 4.31
C ASP A 182 -21.35 -19.37 3.18
N ARG A 183 -22.08 -18.67 2.31
CA ARG A 183 -22.76 -19.29 1.16
C ARG A 183 -21.79 -19.85 0.14
N ILE A 184 -20.66 -19.18 -0.10
CA ILE A 184 -19.63 -19.66 -1.01
C ILE A 184 -18.97 -20.91 -0.45
N MET A 185 -18.59 -20.91 0.83
CA MET A 185 -17.97 -22.07 1.48
C MET A 185 -18.91 -23.27 1.49
N ALA A 186 -20.20 -23.08 1.81
CA ALA A 186 -21.19 -24.15 1.72
C ALA A 186 -21.39 -24.66 0.28
N ALA A 187 -21.39 -23.77 -0.72
CA ALA A 187 -21.55 -24.17 -2.12
C ALA A 187 -20.39 -25.05 -2.62
N LYS A 188 -19.17 -24.84 -2.11
CA LYS A 188 -17.98 -25.62 -2.49
C LYS A 188 -18.08 -27.11 -2.18
N GLU A 189 -18.88 -27.51 -1.20
CA GLU A 189 -19.16 -28.92 -0.90
C GLU A 189 -19.83 -29.64 -2.08
N SER A 190 -20.67 -28.92 -2.84
CA SER A 190 -21.42 -29.44 -3.99
C SER A 190 -20.82 -29.05 -5.34
N SER A 191 -20.03 -27.98 -5.38
CA SER A 191 -19.41 -27.43 -6.59
C SER A 191 -17.95 -27.04 -6.29
N PRO A 192 -17.04 -28.01 -6.15
CA PRO A 192 -15.65 -27.74 -5.80
C PRO A 192 -14.95 -26.90 -6.86
N ASP A 193 -13.92 -26.16 -6.44
CA ASP A 193 -13.07 -25.39 -7.35
C ASP A 193 -12.42 -26.32 -8.39
N PRO A 194 -12.12 -25.80 -9.61
CA PRO A 194 -11.34 -26.57 -10.57
C PRO A 194 -9.99 -26.97 -9.95
N PRO A 195 -9.56 -28.24 -10.09
CA PRO A 195 -8.30 -28.68 -9.51
C PRO A 195 -7.11 -28.03 -10.21
N TRP A 196 -6.08 -27.69 -9.42
CA TRP A 196 -4.78 -27.31 -9.96
C TRP A 196 -3.96 -28.58 -10.26
N PRO A 197 -3.42 -28.76 -11.49
CA PRO A 197 -2.63 -29.94 -11.81
C PRO A 197 -1.30 -29.95 -11.06
N GLU A 198 -0.94 -31.10 -10.51
CA GLU A 198 0.34 -31.30 -9.85
C GLU A 198 1.49 -31.39 -10.87
N GLY A 199 2.68 -30.94 -10.45
CA GLY A 199 3.92 -31.09 -11.23
C GLY A 199 4.03 -30.20 -12.46
N LEU A 200 3.13 -29.21 -12.63
CA LEU A 200 3.34 -28.13 -13.58
C LEU A 200 4.46 -27.21 -13.11
N GLU A 201 5.27 -26.77 -14.06
CA GLU A 201 6.33 -25.81 -13.82
C GLU A 201 6.13 -24.62 -14.77
N PHE A 202 6.21 -23.43 -14.21
CA PHE A 202 6.06 -22.15 -14.90
C PHE A 202 7.38 -21.40 -14.75
N PRO A 203 8.35 -21.55 -15.67
CA PRO A 203 9.65 -20.94 -15.48
C PRO A 203 9.56 -19.41 -15.60
N ILE A 204 10.47 -18.72 -14.90
CA ILE A 204 10.45 -17.26 -14.75
C ILE A 204 10.41 -16.56 -16.12
N GLU A 205 11.23 -16.99 -17.08
CA GLU A 205 11.31 -16.37 -18.40
C GLU A 205 9.94 -16.36 -19.12
N GLN A 206 9.19 -17.47 -19.04
CA GLN A 206 7.86 -17.57 -19.65
C GLN A 206 6.82 -16.74 -18.88
N GLN A 207 6.91 -16.67 -17.54
CA GLN A 207 6.09 -15.77 -16.74
C GLN A 207 6.36 -14.31 -17.08
N THR A 208 7.63 -13.90 -17.18
CA THR A 208 8.03 -12.56 -17.61
C THR A 208 7.46 -12.25 -18.98
N ALA A 209 7.65 -13.13 -19.97
CA ALA A 209 7.15 -12.91 -21.33
C ALA A 209 5.62 -12.77 -21.40
N PHE A 210 4.89 -13.61 -20.65
CA PHE A 210 3.44 -13.54 -20.57
C PHE A 210 2.98 -12.24 -19.90
N CYS A 211 3.57 -11.90 -18.76
CA CYS A 211 3.25 -10.68 -18.00
C CYS A 211 3.58 -9.41 -18.78
N THR A 212 4.70 -9.36 -19.51
CA THR A 212 5.03 -8.24 -20.40
C THR A 212 3.95 -8.01 -21.45
N LYS A 213 3.49 -9.07 -22.15
CA LYS A 213 2.40 -8.96 -23.13
C LYS A 213 1.11 -8.42 -22.50
N VAL A 214 0.79 -8.86 -21.29
CA VAL A 214 -0.39 -8.37 -20.56
C VAL A 214 -0.24 -6.89 -20.21
N SER A 215 0.88 -6.47 -19.60
CA SER A 215 1.12 -5.06 -19.25
C SER A 215 1.13 -4.14 -20.48
N GLU A 216 1.76 -4.56 -21.59
CA GLU A 216 1.73 -3.82 -22.86
C GLU A 216 0.29 -3.66 -23.38
N ALA A 217 -0.52 -4.71 -23.30
CA ALA A 217 -1.92 -4.67 -23.73
C ALA A 217 -2.81 -3.80 -22.82
N MET A 218 -2.45 -3.67 -21.54
CA MET A 218 -3.10 -2.71 -20.62
C MET A 218 -2.72 -1.26 -20.93
N GLY A 219 -1.63 -1.04 -21.68
CA GLY A 219 -1.16 0.27 -22.11
C GLY A 219 0.10 0.77 -21.42
N PHE A 220 0.80 -0.10 -20.66
CA PHE A 220 2.02 0.31 -19.96
C PHE A 220 3.16 0.56 -20.96
N ASP A 221 3.77 1.75 -20.88
CA ASP A 221 4.90 2.10 -21.72
C ASP A 221 6.22 1.65 -21.09
N PHE A 222 6.77 0.52 -21.58
CA PHE A 222 8.08 0.00 -21.17
C PHE A 222 9.27 0.88 -21.64
N LYS A 223 9.06 1.93 -22.45
CA LYS A 223 10.11 2.94 -22.70
C LYS A 223 10.17 3.99 -21.59
N ALA A 224 9.08 4.14 -20.84
CA ALA A 224 8.92 5.03 -19.70
C ALA A 224 8.92 4.26 -18.37
N GLY A 225 9.36 3.00 -18.37
CA GLY A 225 9.25 2.15 -17.20
C GLY A 225 9.86 0.77 -17.33
N ARG A 226 9.81 -0.01 -16.24
CA ARG A 226 10.32 -1.40 -16.22
C ARG A 226 9.65 -2.26 -15.15
N MET A 227 9.75 -3.57 -15.36
CA MET A 227 9.32 -4.62 -14.43
C MET A 227 10.54 -5.39 -13.91
N ASP A 228 10.61 -5.59 -12.59
CA ASP A 228 11.68 -6.34 -11.92
C ASP A 228 11.14 -7.36 -10.91
N ALA A 229 12.02 -8.17 -10.34
CA ALA A 229 11.67 -9.10 -9.27
C ALA A 229 11.93 -8.48 -7.89
N SER A 230 11.04 -8.75 -6.92
CA SER A 230 11.22 -8.41 -5.51
C SER A 230 10.53 -9.44 -4.62
N THR A 231 10.79 -9.40 -3.31
CA THR A 231 10.12 -10.28 -2.32
C THR A 231 8.64 -9.93 -2.13
N HIS A 232 8.34 -8.63 -2.19
CA HIS A 232 6.99 -8.07 -2.06
C HIS A 232 6.76 -7.14 -3.24
N PRO A 233 5.81 -7.44 -4.15
CA PRO A 233 5.47 -6.54 -5.25
C PRO A 233 5.13 -5.13 -4.76
N PHE A 234 5.57 -4.14 -5.51
CA PHE A 234 5.26 -2.72 -5.30
C PHE A 234 5.54 -1.93 -6.58
N SER A 235 4.92 -0.75 -6.66
CA SER A 235 5.16 0.27 -7.68
C SER A 235 5.97 1.42 -7.12
N ALA A 236 6.85 1.97 -7.94
CA ALA A 236 7.71 3.09 -7.61
C ALA A 236 8.01 3.90 -8.89
N GLY A 237 8.78 4.97 -8.75
CA GLY A 237 9.18 5.78 -9.89
C GLY A 237 9.78 7.09 -9.44
N LEU A 238 10.24 7.86 -10.42
CA LEU A 238 10.64 9.24 -10.20
C LEU A 238 9.52 10.21 -10.56
N TRP A 239 8.83 9.92 -11.67
CA TRP A 239 7.73 10.68 -12.27
C TRP A 239 7.23 9.92 -13.52
N PRO A 240 6.12 10.32 -14.17
CA PRO A 240 5.93 10.09 -15.60
C PRO A 240 7.24 10.12 -16.41
N GLY A 241 7.47 9.06 -17.18
CA GLY A 241 8.73 8.83 -17.90
C GLY A 241 9.73 7.89 -17.19
N ASP A 242 9.59 7.65 -15.88
CA ASP A 242 10.30 6.62 -15.13
C ASP A 242 9.38 6.03 -14.05
N THR A 243 8.47 5.15 -14.47
CA THR A 243 7.56 4.39 -13.61
C THR A 243 7.99 2.92 -13.58
N ARG A 244 8.18 2.36 -12.40
CA ARG A 244 8.70 1.01 -12.21
C ARG A 244 7.74 0.21 -11.37
N PHE A 245 7.71 -1.08 -11.60
CA PHE A 245 7.05 -1.98 -10.68
C PHE A 245 7.81 -3.29 -10.53
N THR A 246 7.48 -4.03 -9.49
CA THR A 246 8.09 -5.32 -9.21
C THR A 246 7.03 -6.42 -9.13
N THR A 247 7.45 -7.66 -9.33
CA THR A 247 6.61 -8.83 -9.16
C THR A 247 7.37 -9.93 -8.42
N ARG A 248 6.62 -10.94 -7.99
CA ARG A 248 7.14 -12.18 -7.40
C ARG A 248 6.68 -13.35 -8.26
N TYR A 249 7.62 -14.18 -8.68
CA TYR A 249 7.35 -15.38 -9.46
C TYR A 249 7.02 -16.56 -8.54
N ASP A 250 6.09 -17.40 -8.99
CA ASP A 250 5.81 -18.70 -8.39
C ASP A 250 5.90 -19.76 -9.48
N LEU A 251 6.85 -20.69 -9.32
CA LEU A 251 7.15 -21.71 -10.32
C LEU A 251 6.05 -22.79 -10.42
N SER A 252 5.18 -22.88 -9.42
CA SER A 252 4.09 -23.85 -9.35
C SER A 252 2.74 -23.28 -9.77
N GLU A 253 2.55 -21.96 -9.64
CA GLU A 253 1.32 -21.26 -9.98
C GLU A 253 1.58 -19.85 -10.57
N PRO A 254 1.41 -19.63 -11.89
CA PRO A 254 1.77 -18.37 -12.53
C PRO A 254 0.74 -17.26 -12.26
N PHE A 255 -0.41 -17.59 -11.67
CA PHE A 255 -1.50 -16.64 -11.48
C PHE A 255 -1.22 -15.67 -10.34
N SER A 256 -0.49 -16.09 -9.32
CA SER A 256 0.01 -15.18 -8.28
C SER A 256 0.86 -14.05 -8.91
N CYS A 257 1.79 -14.43 -9.81
CA CYS A 257 2.60 -13.47 -10.56
C CYS A 257 1.76 -12.60 -11.50
N LEU A 258 0.87 -13.21 -12.30
CA LEU A 258 0.01 -12.48 -13.24
C LEU A 258 -0.80 -11.38 -12.55
N TYR A 259 -1.56 -11.74 -11.51
CA TYR A 259 -2.43 -10.76 -10.83
C TYR A 259 -1.61 -9.74 -10.06
N GLY A 260 -0.47 -10.12 -9.48
CA GLY A 260 0.50 -9.17 -8.93
C GLY A 260 0.99 -8.18 -9.99
N VAL A 261 1.35 -8.64 -11.19
CA VAL A 261 1.74 -7.76 -12.30
C VAL A 261 0.59 -6.86 -12.74
N MET A 262 -0.62 -7.37 -12.89
CA MET A 262 -1.77 -6.54 -13.28
C MET A 262 -2.09 -5.48 -12.22
N HIS A 263 -1.99 -5.83 -10.95
CA HIS A 263 -2.16 -4.93 -9.82
C HIS A 263 -1.15 -3.77 -9.89
N GLU A 264 0.14 -4.09 -9.94
CA GLU A 264 1.19 -3.09 -9.99
C GLU A 264 1.21 -2.32 -11.31
N THR A 265 0.84 -2.95 -12.42
CA THR A 265 0.67 -2.24 -13.70
C THR A 265 -0.47 -1.23 -13.59
N GLY A 266 -1.56 -1.53 -12.87
CA GLY A 266 -2.66 -0.58 -12.66
C GLY A 266 -2.24 0.66 -11.86
N HIS A 267 -1.44 0.47 -10.82
CA HIS A 267 -0.76 1.58 -10.12
C HIS A 267 0.13 2.37 -11.09
N ALA A 268 1.00 1.67 -11.83
CA ALA A 268 1.93 2.29 -12.74
C ALA A 268 1.25 3.06 -13.89
N LEU A 269 0.08 2.61 -14.36
CA LEU A 269 -0.73 3.31 -15.36
C LEU A 269 -1.34 4.60 -14.82
N TYR A 270 -1.69 4.65 -13.53
CA TYR A 270 -2.11 5.90 -12.91
C TYR A 270 -0.95 6.90 -12.94
N GLU A 271 0.23 6.48 -12.50
CA GLU A 271 1.44 7.29 -12.49
C GLU A 271 1.85 7.75 -13.90
N GLN A 272 1.84 6.86 -14.90
CA GLN A 272 2.13 7.23 -16.31
C GLN A 272 1.08 8.16 -16.92
N GLY A 273 -0.14 8.18 -16.36
CA GLY A 273 -1.24 9.04 -16.81
C GLY A 273 -1.26 10.42 -16.16
N LEU A 274 -0.38 10.71 -15.20
CA LEU A 274 -0.28 12.03 -14.57
C LEU A 274 0.25 13.07 -15.56
N ASP A 275 -0.21 14.31 -15.40
CA ASP A 275 0.06 15.39 -16.35
C ASP A 275 1.49 15.95 -16.20
N ASP A 276 2.29 15.79 -17.25
CA ASP A 276 3.69 16.26 -17.33
C ASP A 276 3.83 17.77 -17.13
N ASP A 277 2.82 18.59 -17.50
CA ASP A 277 2.87 20.03 -17.31
C ASP A 277 2.89 20.43 -15.82
N HIS A 278 2.47 19.52 -14.94
CA HIS A 278 2.48 19.68 -13.48
C HIS A 278 3.60 18.89 -12.79
N SER A 279 4.67 18.59 -13.53
CA SER A 279 5.81 17.79 -13.03
C SER A 279 6.37 18.24 -11.69
N TYR A 280 6.45 17.29 -10.75
CA TYR A 280 7.03 17.46 -9.42
C TYR A 280 6.28 18.47 -8.54
N THR A 281 4.96 18.59 -8.72
CA THR A 281 4.10 19.49 -7.94
C THR A 281 2.95 18.70 -7.30
N PRO A 282 2.36 19.17 -6.19
CA PRO A 282 1.19 18.53 -5.60
C PRO A 282 0.01 18.36 -6.58
N ARG A 283 -0.23 19.33 -7.46
CA ARG A 283 -1.27 19.28 -8.48
C ARG A 283 -1.06 18.11 -9.46
N GLY A 284 0.19 17.78 -9.76
CA GLY A 284 0.54 16.68 -10.66
C GLY A 284 0.63 15.32 -9.98
N ALA A 285 0.50 15.23 -8.65
CA ALA A 285 0.71 13.99 -7.90
C ALA A 285 -0.57 13.13 -7.80
N ALA A 286 -0.40 11.84 -7.52
CA ALA A 286 -1.50 10.98 -7.11
C ALA A 286 -2.21 11.55 -5.87
N VAL A 287 -3.54 11.53 -5.88
CA VAL A 287 -4.35 12.27 -4.89
C VAL A 287 -4.40 11.62 -3.51
N SER A 288 -4.40 10.28 -3.45
CA SER A 288 -4.50 9.51 -2.21
C SER A 288 -4.18 8.03 -2.44
N LEU A 289 -3.94 7.28 -1.36
CA LEU A 289 -3.71 5.84 -1.46
C LEU A 289 -4.96 5.08 -1.92
N GLY A 290 -6.16 5.47 -1.48
CA GLY A 290 -7.41 4.85 -1.87
C GLY A 290 -7.70 5.00 -3.36
N VAL A 291 -7.44 6.17 -3.95
CA VAL A 291 -7.57 6.35 -5.40
C VAL A 291 -6.48 5.57 -6.14
N HIS A 292 -5.26 5.55 -5.62
CA HIS A 292 -4.16 4.79 -6.22
C HIS A 292 -4.45 3.27 -6.24
N GLU A 293 -4.96 2.72 -5.13
CA GLU A 293 -5.43 1.33 -4.99
C GLU A 293 -6.68 1.03 -5.81
N SER A 294 -7.53 2.03 -6.07
CA SER A 294 -8.67 1.85 -6.98
C SER A 294 -8.20 1.49 -8.39
N GLN A 295 -7.07 2.04 -8.85
CA GLN A 295 -6.53 1.77 -10.18
C GLN A 295 -5.90 0.39 -10.27
N SER A 296 -5.13 -0.03 -9.25
CA SER A 296 -4.57 -1.38 -9.21
C SER A 296 -5.66 -2.44 -9.17
N ARG A 297 -6.65 -2.31 -8.28
CA ARG A 297 -7.77 -3.25 -8.14
C ARG A 297 -8.70 -3.25 -9.34
N PHE A 298 -8.88 -2.12 -10.01
CA PHE A 298 -9.65 -2.07 -11.25
C PHE A 298 -9.03 -2.99 -12.31
N TRP A 299 -7.73 -2.87 -12.54
CA TRP A 299 -7.04 -3.69 -13.54
C TRP A 299 -6.88 -5.15 -13.11
N GLU A 300 -6.45 -5.39 -11.87
CA GLU A 300 -6.28 -6.75 -11.34
C GLU A 300 -7.59 -7.54 -11.38
N ASN A 301 -8.66 -6.97 -10.82
CA ASN A 301 -9.86 -7.72 -10.51
C ASN A 301 -10.98 -7.46 -11.52
N GLN A 302 -11.38 -6.19 -11.67
CA GLN A 302 -12.54 -5.83 -12.50
C GLN A 302 -12.30 -6.13 -13.99
N ILE A 303 -11.02 -6.15 -14.40
CA ILE A 303 -10.59 -6.60 -15.73
C ILE A 303 -9.99 -8.01 -15.67
N GLY A 304 -8.89 -8.20 -14.94
CA GLY A 304 -8.05 -9.41 -15.00
C GLY A 304 -8.73 -10.71 -14.54
N ARG A 305 -9.64 -10.64 -13.56
CA ARG A 305 -10.33 -11.83 -13.03
C ARG A 305 -11.67 -12.10 -13.72
N THR A 306 -11.75 -11.86 -15.04
CA THR A 306 -12.98 -12.04 -15.82
C THR A 306 -12.81 -13.01 -17.01
N PRO A 307 -13.89 -13.65 -17.50
CA PRO A 307 -13.81 -14.47 -18.71
C PRO A 307 -13.48 -13.62 -19.96
N ALA A 308 -13.80 -12.33 -19.94
CA ALA A 308 -13.52 -11.42 -21.06
C ALA A 308 -12.02 -11.17 -21.21
N PHE A 309 -11.31 -10.93 -20.10
CA PHE A 309 -9.85 -10.86 -20.10
C PHE A 309 -9.24 -12.16 -20.63
N TRP A 310 -9.67 -13.31 -20.11
CA TRP A 310 -9.11 -14.59 -20.54
C TRP A 310 -9.35 -14.89 -22.02
N LYS A 311 -10.42 -14.39 -22.66
CA LYS A 311 -10.57 -14.50 -24.13
C LYS A 311 -9.45 -13.80 -24.90
N VAL A 312 -8.90 -12.71 -24.35
CA VAL A 312 -7.81 -11.93 -24.95
C VAL A 312 -6.44 -12.53 -24.60
N ALA A 313 -6.23 -12.88 -23.32
CA ALA A 313 -4.93 -13.33 -22.82
C ALA A 313 -4.64 -14.81 -23.08
N LEU A 314 -5.65 -15.66 -23.30
CA LEU A 314 -5.48 -17.11 -23.46
C LEU A 314 -4.53 -17.51 -24.60
N PRO A 315 -4.54 -16.88 -25.79
CA PRO A 315 -3.54 -17.16 -26.82
C PRO A 315 -2.11 -16.94 -26.35
N TRP A 316 -1.84 -15.86 -25.60
CA TRP A 316 -0.50 -15.57 -25.05
C TRP A 316 -0.13 -16.57 -23.95
N TYR A 317 -1.10 -16.92 -23.10
CA TYR A 317 -0.90 -17.92 -22.06
C TYR A 317 -0.49 -19.27 -22.68
N LYS A 318 -1.19 -19.73 -23.71
CA LYS A 318 -0.87 -20.98 -24.42
C LYS A 318 0.48 -20.95 -25.14
N GLU A 319 0.85 -19.80 -25.69
CA GLU A 319 2.16 -19.61 -26.32
C GLU A 319 3.29 -19.74 -25.29
N CYS A 320 3.14 -19.12 -24.12
CA CYS A 320 4.15 -19.14 -23.05
C CYS A 320 4.16 -20.47 -22.28
N PHE A 321 3.02 -21.15 -22.15
CA PHE A 321 2.86 -22.36 -21.36
C PHE A 321 2.15 -23.48 -22.15
N PRO A 322 2.79 -24.04 -23.20
CA PRO A 322 2.16 -25.03 -24.07
C PRO A 322 1.89 -26.39 -23.38
N SER A 323 2.51 -26.63 -22.22
CA SER A 323 2.27 -27.81 -21.37
C SER A 323 1.12 -27.63 -20.39
N ALA A 324 0.60 -26.40 -20.22
CA ALA A 324 -0.54 -26.16 -19.36
C ALA A 324 -1.79 -26.84 -19.94
N PRO A 325 -2.75 -27.27 -19.09
CA PRO A 325 -3.97 -27.85 -19.58
C PRO A 325 -4.76 -26.89 -20.47
N GLU A 326 -5.55 -27.48 -21.36
CA GLU A 326 -6.50 -26.75 -22.18
C GLU A 326 -7.68 -26.27 -21.32
N TRP A 327 -7.51 -25.11 -20.68
CA TRP A 327 -8.57 -24.42 -19.97
C TRP A 327 -9.32 -23.45 -20.89
N ASP A 328 -10.64 -23.42 -20.75
CA ASP A 328 -11.45 -22.37 -21.35
C ASP A 328 -11.52 -21.13 -20.44
N PRO A 329 -11.93 -19.96 -20.97
CA PRO A 329 -12.05 -18.73 -20.17
C PRO A 329 -12.97 -18.87 -18.95
N ALA A 330 -13.96 -19.75 -18.99
CA ALA A 330 -14.88 -19.96 -17.86
C ALA A 330 -14.19 -20.72 -16.71
N THR A 331 -13.38 -21.72 -17.04
CA THR A 331 -12.56 -22.49 -16.08
C THR A 331 -11.50 -21.60 -15.45
N LEU A 332 -10.79 -20.81 -16.25
CA LEU A 332 -9.81 -19.84 -15.79
C LEU A 332 -10.42 -18.79 -14.86
N ASN A 333 -11.62 -18.29 -15.19
CA ASN A 333 -12.36 -17.41 -14.31
C ASN A 333 -12.67 -18.06 -12.95
N ARG A 334 -13.05 -19.34 -12.93
CA ARG A 334 -13.31 -20.06 -11.66
C ARG A 334 -12.04 -20.27 -10.84
N ILE A 335 -10.89 -20.53 -11.48
CA ILE A 335 -9.60 -20.64 -10.79
C ILE A 335 -9.18 -19.28 -10.21
N ALA A 336 -9.29 -18.23 -11.02
CA ALA A 336 -8.92 -16.86 -10.64
C ALA A 336 -9.74 -16.26 -9.48
N ASN A 337 -10.98 -16.71 -9.32
CA ASN A 337 -11.94 -16.21 -8.33
C ASN A 337 -12.18 -17.23 -7.21
N LYS A 338 -11.20 -18.07 -6.90
CA LYS A 338 -11.27 -18.98 -5.77
C LYS A 338 -11.34 -18.19 -4.47
N VAL A 339 -12.34 -18.50 -3.64
CA VAL A 339 -12.53 -17.89 -2.31
C VAL A 339 -12.08 -18.83 -1.20
N SER A 340 -11.40 -18.35 -0.17
CA SER A 340 -11.02 -19.20 0.97
C SER A 340 -10.93 -18.41 2.27
N THR A 341 -11.16 -19.09 3.39
CA THR A 341 -10.95 -18.59 4.75
C THR A 341 -9.46 -18.64 5.11
N GLY A 342 -8.64 -17.89 4.36
CA GLY A 342 -7.20 -17.78 4.59
C GLY A 342 -6.86 -16.78 5.70
N TYR A 343 -5.75 -17.02 6.41
CA TYR A 343 -5.28 -16.10 7.45
C TYR A 343 -4.57 -14.87 6.88
N ILE A 344 -3.90 -15.01 5.73
CA ILE A 344 -2.95 -14.03 5.19
C ILE A 344 -3.66 -13.01 4.30
N ARG A 345 -3.79 -11.76 4.78
CA ARG A 345 -4.43 -10.66 4.03
C ARG A 345 -3.89 -10.47 2.60
N VAL A 346 -2.58 -10.51 2.40
CA VAL A 346 -1.96 -10.27 1.07
C VAL A 346 -2.19 -11.43 0.08
N GLU A 347 -2.70 -12.56 0.56
CA GLU A 347 -3.07 -13.74 -0.25
C GLU A 347 -4.61 -13.92 -0.29
N ALA A 348 -5.36 -13.02 0.34
CA ALA A 348 -6.81 -13.11 0.43
C ALA A 348 -7.48 -12.79 -0.91
N ASP A 349 -8.60 -13.47 -1.17
CA ASP A 349 -9.42 -13.29 -2.35
C ASP A 349 -10.31 -12.03 -2.27
N GLU A 350 -10.99 -11.67 -3.36
CA GLU A 350 -11.81 -10.46 -3.42
C GLU A 350 -12.94 -10.39 -2.39
N VAL A 351 -13.47 -11.54 -1.94
CA VAL A 351 -14.56 -11.59 -0.96
C VAL A 351 -14.01 -11.38 0.46
N THR A 352 -12.85 -11.96 0.76
CA THR A 352 -12.28 -11.97 2.11
C THR A 352 -11.29 -10.84 2.39
N TYR A 353 -10.63 -10.27 1.37
CA TYR A 353 -9.62 -9.22 1.52
C TYR A 353 -10.14 -8.03 2.35
N ASN A 354 -11.33 -7.53 2.03
CA ASN A 354 -11.90 -6.39 2.74
C ASN A 354 -12.28 -6.71 4.20
N LEU A 355 -12.58 -7.98 4.54
CA LEU A 355 -12.78 -8.39 5.92
C LEU A 355 -11.47 -8.24 6.72
N HIS A 356 -10.32 -8.56 6.12
CA HIS A 356 -9.02 -8.39 6.78
C HIS A 356 -8.67 -6.91 7.01
N VAL A 357 -8.99 -6.04 6.05
CA VAL A 357 -8.80 -4.57 6.17
C VAL A 357 -9.69 -4.02 7.28
N MET A 358 -10.99 -4.36 7.27
CA MET A 358 -11.93 -3.93 8.30
C MET A 358 -11.50 -4.38 9.70
N LEU A 359 -10.90 -5.57 9.84
CA LEU A 359 -10.47 -6.09 11.14
C LEU A 359 -9.35 -5.23 11.72
N ARG A 360 -8.36 -4.86 10.88
CA ARG A 360 -7.27 -3.96 11.27
C ARG A 360 -7.79 -2.57 11.61
N TYR A 361 -8.67 -2.03 10.78
CA TYR A 361 -9.33 -0.75 11.02
C TYR A 361 -10.07 -0.72 12.38
N GLU A 362 -10.86 -1.74 12.72
CA GLU A 362 -11.58 -1.77 14.00
C GLU A 362 -10.62 -1.86 15.18
N ILE A 363 -9.55 -2.67 15.08
CA ILE A 363 -8.53 -2.76 16.13
C ILE A 363 -7.80 -1.42 16.32
N GLU A 364 -7.36 -0.79 15.24
CA GLU A 364 -6.67 0.50 15.32
C GLU A 364 -7.58 1.60 15.88
N LYS A 365 -8.83 1.66 15.41
CA LYS A 365 -9.83 2.59 15.94
C LYS A 365 -9.97 2.42 17.46
N GLN A 366 -10.11 1.18 17.94
CA GLN A 366 -10.22 0.90 19.38
C GLN A 366 -8.93 1.26 20.15
N LEU A 367 -7.74 0.97 19.60
CA LEU A 367 -6.45 1.33 20.21
C LEU A 367 -6.29 2.85 20.41
N PHE A 368 -6.64 3.63 19.38
CA PHE A 368 -6.41 5.08 19.38
C PHE A 368 -7.54 5.87 20.04
N ASN A 369 -8.77 5.35 20.03
CA ASN A 369 -9.89 5.95 20.75
C ASN A 369 -9.98 5.51 22.22
N GLY A 370 -9.09 4.62 22.68
CA GLY A 370 -8.92 4.27 24.09
C GLY A 370 -9.85 3.15 24.58
N GLU A 371 -10.35 2.33 23.66
CA GLU A 371 -11.26 1.21 23.92
C GLU A 371 -10.52 -0.15 24.02
N LEU A 372 -9.27 -0.21 23.52
CA LEU A 372 -8.42 -1.41 23.55
C LEU A 372 -6.99 -1.06 23.98
N THR A 373 -6.38 -1.92 24.79
CA THR A 373 -4.93 -1.89 25.06
C THR A 373 -4.15 -2.80 24.13
N VAL A 374 -2.84 -2.55 23.94
CA VAL A 374 -1.98 -3.39 23.09
C VAL A 374 -1.94 -4.84 23.58
N LYS A 375 -1.96 -5.04 24.90
CA LYS A 375 -2.01 -6.38 25.52
C LYS A 375 -3.27 -7.18 25.14
N GLU A 376 -4.40 -6.51 24.95
CA GLU A 376 -5.67 -7.16 24.59
C GLU A 376 -5.77 -7.49 23.09
N LEU A 377 -4.84 -6.98 22.28
CA LEU A 377 -4.87 -7.06 20.83
C LEU A 377 -4.95 -8.51 20.32
N PRO A 378 -4.13 -9.49 20.76
CA PRO A 378 -4.24 -10.86 20.25
C PRO A 378 -5.64 -11.46 20.45
N ASN A 379 -6.25 -11.21 21.60
CA ASN A 379 -7.59 -11.71 21.89
C ASN A 379 -8.67 -11.03 21.04
N ALA A 380 -8.60 -9.70 20.88
CA ALA A 380 -9.53 -8.96 20.03
C ALA A 380 -9.42 -9.40 18.56
N TRP A 381 -8.20 -9.57 18.06
CA TRP A 381 -7.94 -10.10 16.73
C TRP A 381 -8.58 -11.47 16.54
N ASN A 382 -8.28 -12.42 17.42
CA ASN A 382 -8.75 -13.80 17.29
C ASN A 382 -10.28 -13.89 17.39
N THR A 383 -10.89 -13.06 18.25
CA THR A 383 -12.35 -12.97 18.38
C THR A 383 -12.99 -12.48 17.08
N MET A 384 -12.53 -11.34 16.53
CA MET A 384 -13.06 -10.81 15.27
C MET A 384 -12.81 -11.76 14.11
N PHE A 385 -11.66 -12.44 14.08
CA PHE A 385 -11.33 -13.39 13.03
C PHE A 385 -12.30 -14.59 13.03
N GLN A 386 -12.54 -15.18 14.21
CA GLN A 386 -13.52 -16.25 14.37
C GLN A 386 -14.93 -15.81 13.99
N GLU A 387 -15.34 -14.60 14.37
CA GLU A 387 -16.67 -14.08 14.08
C GLU A 387 -16.90 -13.82 12.58
N TRP A 388 -15.88 -13.32 11.86
CA TRP A 388 -16.07 -12.84 10.49
C TRP A 388 -15.62 -13.85 9.43
N PHE A 389 -14.69 -14.73 9.76
CA PHE A 389 -14.14 -15.74 8.85
C PHE A 389 -14.56 -17.16 9.24
N GLY A 390 -15.05 -17.38 10.46
CA GLY A 390 -15.43 -18.70 10.96
C GLY A 390 -14.25 -19.57 11.41
N GLU A 391 -13.04 -19.04 11.45
CA GLU A 391 -11.80 -19.78 11.72
C GLU A 391 -11.14 -19.37 13.04
N GLU A 392 -10.58 -20.36 13.75
CA GLU A 392 -9.74 -20.11 14.92
C GLU A 392 -8.32 -19.77 14.46
N VAL A 393 -7.74 -18.70 15.01
CA VAL A 393 -6.36 -18.30 14.67
C VAL A 393 -5.38 -19.18 15.45
N PRO A 394 -4.52 -19.96 14.76
CA PRO A 394 -3.72 -21.00 15.43
C PRO A 394 -2.49 -20.47 16.19
N ASN A 395 -2.01 -19.26 15.87
CA ASN A 395 -0.88 -18.61 16.52
C ASN A 395 -0.76 -17.15 16.07
N ASP A 396 0.01 -16.34 16.81
CA ASP A 396 0.15 -14.90 16.55
C ASP A 396 0.78 -14.57 15.20
N ARG A 397 1.63 -15.45 14.64
CA ARG A 397 2.21 -15.27 13.29
C ARG A 397 1.16 -15.28 12.19
N LEU A 398 0.09 -16.06 12.37
CA LEU A 398 -1.08 -16.07 11.49
C LEU A 398 -2.21 -15.13 12.01
N GLY A 399 -1.96 -14.46 13.12
CA GLY A 399 -2.85 -13.48 13.73
C GLY A 399 -2.27 -12.07 13.69
N CYS A 400 -2.22 -11.44 14.86
CA CYS A 400 -1.82 -10.04 15.01
C CYS A 400 -0.37 -9.70 14.58
N LEU A 401 0.53 -10.66 14.45
CA LEU A 401 1.89 -10.46 13.93
C LEU A 401 2.00 -10.65 12.41
N GLN A 402 0.91 -10.97 11.72
CA GLN A 402 0.95 -11.31 10.30
C GLN A 402 1.54 -10.20 9.42
N ASP A 403 1.12 -8.95 9.65
CA ASP A 403 1.47 -7.79 8.86
C ASP A 403 2.51 -6.89 9.55
N ILE A 404 3.35 -6.24 8.75
CA ILE A 404 4.46 -5.40 9.21
C ILE A 404 4.05 -3.98 9.61
N HIS A 405 2.89 -3.49 9.15
CA HIS A 405 2.47 -2.07 9.17
C HIS A 405 2.57 -1.42 10.56
N TRP A 406 2.07 -2.08 11.61
CA TRP A 406 2.14 -1.54 12.97
C TRP A 406 3.57 -1.44 13.50
N SER A 407 4.48 -2.32 13.08
CA SER A 407 5.92 -2.20 13.42
C SER A 407 6.59 -1.02 12.71
N MET A 408 6.03 -0.56 11.59
CA MET A 408 6.42 0.65 10.87
C MET A 408 5.73 1.91 11.40
N GLY A 409 4.84 1.79 12.40
CA GLY A 409 4.01 2.91 12.86
C GLY A 409 3.03 3.43 11.80
N ALA A 410 2.70 2.62 10.79
CA ALA A 410 1.71 2.92 9.76
C ALA A 410 0.32 2.54 10.30
N PHE A 411 -0.27 3.48 11.04
CA PHE A 411 -1.63 3.39 11.57
C PHE A 411 -2.54 4.34 10.78
N GLY A 412 -3.76 3.95 10.46
CA GLY A 412 -4.67 4.65 9.56
C GLY A 412 -4.37 4.45 8.07
N TYR A 413 -3.42 3.57 7.74
CA TYR A 413 -3.02 3.18 6.37
C TYR A 413 -4.03 2.21 5.78
#